data_AF-A0A2V3JLW1-F1
#
_entry.id   AF-A0A2V3JLW1-F1
#
_cell.length_a   1.000
_cell.length_b   1.000
_cell.length_c   1.000
_cell.angle_alpha   90.00
_cell.angle_beta   90.00
_cell.angle_gamma   90.00
#
_symmetry.space_group_name_H-M   'P 1'
#
loop_
_entity.id
_entity.type
_entity.pdbx_description
1 polymer ?
#
loop_
_entity_poly.entity_id
_entity_poly.type
_entity_poly.pdbx_seq_one_letter_code
_entity_poly.pdbx_strand_id
1 'polypeptide(L)'
;MDACIEEQHNISLIAIDEVHCISIWGHNFRPDYLRLRRVIRELNSPPILGLTATATKTVEEDIQAQLGVKCDVFKDSFDRKNLLFSVLTLKSNIRKEDFLKGILEKLKGSIIVYVNFTKTAEELAGYLSSEGLSASFYHGQMEKEERKRVQNDFMSGETRIVVATSAFGMGIDKEDIRGIVHFNLPKSIEDYYQEVVVQAGMEISPTAYCSILRLTRQN
;
A
#
# COMPACT_ATOMS: atom_id res chain seq x y z
N MET A 1 4.04 -27.61 -49.11
CA MET A 1 3.69 -28.52 -48.00
C MET A 1 5.00 -28.82 -47.29
N ASP A 2 5.22 -28.17 -46.14
CA ASP A 2 5.73 -28.80 -44.92
C ASP A 2 5.99 -27.72 -43.86
N ALA A 3 4.97 -27.61 -43.01
CA ALA A 3 4.94 -27.16 -41.62
C ALA A 3 6.10 -26.29 -41.11
N CYS A 4 5.88 -24.97 -41.09
CA CYS A 4 6.26 -24.18 -39.93
C CYS A 4 5.38 -24.67 -38.78
N ILE A 5 5.89 -25.60 -37.96
CA ILE A 5 5.28 -25.92 -36.68
C ILE A 5 5.49 -24.65 -35.83
N GLU A 6 4.48 -23.78 -35.80
CA GLU A 6 4.30 -22.89 -34.65
C GLU A 6 4.14 -23.80 -33.44
N GLU A 7 5.19 -23.93 -32.63
CA GLU A 7 5.05 -24.49 -31.30
C GLU A 7 4.04 -23.60 -30.55
N GLN A 8 2.76 -23.98 -30.57
CA GLN A 8 1.77 -23.45 -29.66
C GLN A 8 2.21 -23.89 -28.26
N HIS A 9 2.99 -23.04 -27.59
CA HIS A 9 3.30 -23.24 -26.19
C HIS A 9 1.99 -23.30 -25.41
N ASN A 10 1.68 -24.47 -24.87
CA ASN A 10 0.50 -24.69 -24.06
C ASN A 10 0.67 -23.92 -22.75
N ILE A 11 -0.07 -22.84 -22.57
CA ILE A 11 0.00 -22.05 -21.35
C ILE A 11 -0.53 -22.90 -20.20
N SER A 12 0.30 -23.12 -19.19
CA SER A 12 -0.03 -23.99 -18.06
C SER A 12 -0.79 -23.27 -16.94
N LEU A 13 -0.69 -21.94 -16.87
CA LEU A 13 -1.31 -21.10 -15.84
C LEU A 13 -1.35 -19.63 -16.29
N ILE A 14 -2.42 -18.92 -15.94
CA ILE A 14 -2.49 -17.46 -15.97
C ILE A 14 -2.58 -16.95 -14.53
N ALA A 15 -1.59 -16.16 -14.09
CA ALA A 15 -1.66 -15.44 -12.83
C ALA A 15 -2.16 -14.01 -13.08
N ILE A 16 -3.20 -13.59 -12.36
CA ILE A 16 -3.79 -12.25 -12.44
C ILE A 16 -3.60 -11.59 -11.08
N ASP A 17 -2.65 -10.67 -11.01
CA ASP A 17 -2.45 -9.83 -9.83
C ASP A 17 -3.47 -8.69 -9.79
N GLU A 18 -3.82 -8.28 -8.58
CA GLU A 18 -4.89 -7.30 -8.29
C GLU A 18 -6.19 -7.61 -9.06
N VAL A 19 -6.62 -8.88 -9.02
CA VAL A 19 -7.78 -9.36 -9.79
C VAL A 19 -9.07 -8.59 -9.49
N HIS A 20 -9.17 -7.95 -8.32
CA HIS A 20 -10.29 -7.10 -7.93
C HIS A 20 -10.53 -5.92 -8.89
N CYS A 21 -9.50 -5.45 -9.63
CA CYS A 21 -9.63 -4.35 -10.59
C CYS A 21 -10.63 -4.63 -11.73
N ILE A 22 -11.00 -5.90 -11.96
CA ILE A 22 -12.04 -6.25 -12.94
C ILE A 22 -13.45 -5.89 -12.48
N SER A 23 -13.67 -5.77 -11.17
CA SER A 23 -14.99 -5.52 -10.59
C SER A 23 -15.24 -4.02 -10.45
N ILE A 24 -16.42 -3.57 -10.88
CA ILE A 24 -16.87 -2.18 -10.66
C ILE A 24 -17.20 -1.90 -9.19
N TRP A 25 -17.37 -2.96 -8.39
CA TRP A 25 -17.62 -2.90 -6.95
C TRP A 25 -16.33 -2.94 -6.14
N GLY A 26 -15.20 -3.25 -6.79
CA GLY A 26 -13.88 -3.16 -6.19
C GLY A 26 -13.41 -1.72 -6.08
N HIS A 27 -12.50 -1.46 -5.15
CA HIS A 27 -11.69 -0.26 -5.21
C HIS A 27 -10.81 -0.33 -6.47
N ASN A 28 -10.57 0.81 -7.13
CA ASN A 28 -9.64 0.89 -8.26
C ASN A 28 -10.00 0.06 -9.52
N PHE A 29 -11.27 0.09 -9.96
CA PHE A 29 -11.71 -0.53 -11.21
C PHE A 29 -10.90 -0.07 -12.44
N ARG A 30 -10.49 -1.04 -13.28
CA ARG A 30 -9.75 -0.79 -14.53
C ARG A 30 -10.49 -1.42 -15.71
N PRO A 31 -11.01 -0.61 -16.65
CA PRO A 31 -11.76 -1.13 -17.82
C PRO A 31 -11.00 -2.16 -18.65
N ASP A 32 -9.67 -2.08 -18.71
CA ASP A 32 -8.84 -3.02 -19.47
C ASP A 32 -8.93 -4.46 -18.94
N TYR A 33 -9.21 -4.66 -17.65
CA TYR A 33 -9.38 -6.00 -17.05
C TYR A 33 -10.60 -6.73 -17.62
N LEU A 34 -11.62 -6.02 -18.13
CA LEU A 34 -12.78 -6.65 -18.77
C LEU A 34 -12.40 -7.45 -20.02
N ARG A 35 -11.24 -7.18 -20.62
CA ARG A 35 -10.72 -7.91 -21.79
C ARG A 35 -10.11 -9.26 -21.41
N LEU A 36 -9.79 -9.50 -20.14
CA LEU A 36 -9.11 -10.72 -19.68
C LEU A 36 -9.87 -11.98 -20.05
N ARG A 37 -11.21 -11.97 -19.94
CA ARG A 37 -12.05 -13.12 -20.32
C ARG A 37 -11.90 -13.51 -21.79
N ARG A 38 -11.64 -12.54 -22.68
CA ARG A 38 -11.39 -12.82 -24.09
C ARG A 38 -10.00 -13.43 -24.26
N VAL A 39 -8.99 -12.85 -23.65
CA VAL A 39 -7.60 -13.34 -23.69
C VAL A 39 -7.51 -14.77 -23.16
N ILE A 40 -8.11 -15.05 -22.00
CA ILE A 40 -8.14 -16.41 -21.41
C ILE A 40 -8.74 -17.43 -22.40
N ARG A 41 -9.80 -17.05 -23.13
CA ARG A 41 -10.43 -17.92 -24.14
C ARG A 41 -9.54 -18.14 -25.36
N GLU A 42 -8.86 -17.10 -25.84
CA GLU A 42 -7.90 -17.18 -26.96
C GLU A 42 -6.68 -18.05 -26.60
N LEU A 43 -6.36 -18.16 -25.31
CA LEU A 43 -5.27 -18.99 -24.77
C LEU A 43 -5.69 -20.44 -24.45
N ASN A 44 -6.83 -20.91 -24.96
CA ASN A 44 -7.40 -22.24 -24.68
C ASN A 44 -7.80 -22.48 -23.21
N SER A 45 -8.14 -21.41 -22.47
CA SER A 45 -8.68 -21.46 -21.10
C SER A 45 -7.80 -22.23 -20.10
N PRO A 46 -6.54 -21.82 -19.92
CA PRO A 46 -5.66 -22.43 -18.93
C PRO A 46 -6.15 -22.15 -17.50
N PRO A 47 -5.65 -22.89 -16.49
CA PRO A 47 -5.90 -22.58 -15.08
C PRO A 47 -5.61 -21.11 -14.74
N ILE A 48 -6.38 -20.54 -13.83
CA ILE A 48 -6.25 -19.14 -13.41
C ILE A 48 -5.93 -19.08 -11.92
N LEU A 49 -4.91 -18.31 -11.56
CA LEU A 49 -4.62 -17.90 -10.20
C LEU A 49 -4.90 -16.40 -10.07
N GLY A 50 -6.00 -16.03 -9.43
CA GLY A 50 -6.32 -14.63 -9.10
C GLY A 50 -5.79 -14.27 -7.73
N LEU A 51 -5.02 -13.18 -7.64
CA LEU A 51 -4.46 -12.67 -6.39
C LEU A 51 -5.05 -11.30 -6.08
N THR A 52 -5.42 -11.07 -4.82
CA THR A 52 -5.88 -9.77 -4.34
C THR A 52 -5.81 -9.75 -2.81
N ALA A 53 -5.42 -8.61 -2.25
CA ALA A 53 -5.46 -8.37 -0.81
C ALA A 53 -6.87 -8.02 -0.32
N THR A 54 -7.73 -7.51 -1.20
CA THR A 54 -9.00 -6.88 -0.87
C THR A 54 -10.07 -7.36 -1.84
N ALA A 55 -10.91 -8.29 -1.36
CA ALA A 55 -12.09 -8.74 -2.07
C ALA A 55 -13.22 -8.99 -1.07
N THR A 56 -14.29 -8.23 -1.19
CA THR A 56 -15.55 -8.55 -0.50
C THR A 56 -16.25 -9.68 -1.23
N LYS A 57 -17.21 -10.34 -0.58
CA LYS A 57 -17.99 -11.40 -1.23
C LYS A 57 -18.63 -10.96 -2.55
N THR A 58 -19.14 -9.72 -2.61
CA THR A 58 -19.70 -9.14 -3.84
C THR A 58 -18.65 -8.99 -4.94
N VAL A 59 -17.44 -8.57 -4.59
CA VAL A 59 -16.31 -8.44 -5.53
C VAL A 59 -15.84 -9.82 -6.01
N GLU A 60 -15.79 -10.83 -5.13
CA GLU A 60 -15.45 -12.21 -5.49
C GLU A 60 -16.43 -12.83 -6.49
N GLU A 61 -17.73 -12.59 -6.28
CA GLU A 61 -18.79 -13.05 -7.19
C GLU A 61 -18.70 -12.34 -8.55
N ASP A 62 -18.43 -11.03 -8.55
CA ASP A 62 -18.27 -10.26 -9.78
C ASP A 62 -16.98 -10.64 -10.53
N ILE A 63 -15.85 -10.86 -9.85
CA ILE A 63 -14.60 -11.37 -10.48
C ILE A 63 -14.89 -12.65 -11.27
N GLN A 64 -15.55 -13.62 -10.63
CA GLN A 64 -15.91 -14.89 -11.25
C GLN A 64 -16.85 -14.69 -12.45
N ALA A 65 -17.85 -13.81 -12.32
CA ALA A 65 -18.77 -13.49 -13.41
C ALA A 65 -18.07 -12.82 -14.60
N GLN A 66 -17.20 -11.85 -14.36
CA GLN A 66 -16.46 -11.11 -15.39
C GLN A 66 -15.43 -12.00 -16.10
N LEU A 67 -14.71 -12.85 -15.36
CA LEU A 67 -13.78 -13.83 -15.93
C LEU A 67 -14.51 -15.01 -16.59
N GLY A 68 -15.78 -15.24 -16.25
CA GLY A 68 -16.59 -16.34 -16.78
C GLY A 68 -16.15 -17.71 -16.27
N VAL A 69 -15.62 -17.76 -15.05
CA VAL A 69 -15.12 -18.98 -14.39
C VAL A 69 -15.76 -19.13 -13.01
N LYS A 70 -15.82 -20.36 -12.51
CA LYS A 70 -16.01 -20.63 -11.08
C LYS A 70 -14.67 -21.05 -10.51
N CYS A 71 -14.31 -20.54 -9.35
CA CYS A 71 -13.04 -20.88 -8.71
C CYS A 71 -13.22 -21.21 -7.23
N ASP A 72 -12.30 -22.00 -6.70
CA ASP A 72 -12.12 -22.13 -5.26
C ASP A 72 -11.55 -20.82 -4.72
N VAL A 73 -12.05 -20.37 -3.57
CA VAL A 73 -11.63 -19.12 -2.93
C VAL A 73 -10.93 -19.46 -1.62
N PHE A 74 -9.62 -19.19 -1.58
CA PHE A 74 -8.81 -19.33 -0.39
C PHE A 74 -8.66 -17.96 0.27
N LYS A 75 -9.01 -17.87 1.55
CA LYS A 75 -8.89 -16.63 2.33
C LYS A 75 -8.03 -16.90 3.55
N ASP A 76 -7.08 -16.01 3.77
CA ASP A 76 -6.31 -15.99 5.01
C ASP A 76 -6.79 -14.86 5.92
N SER A 77 -6.42 -14.94 7.20
CA SER A 77 -6.70 -13.89 8.16
C SER A 77 -5.91 -12.63 7.82
N PHE A 78 -6.58 -11.49 7.88
CA PHE A 78 -5.98 -10.17 7.77
C PHE A 78 -5.39 -9.68 9.11
N ASP A 79 -5.61 -10.42 10.20
CA ASP A 79 -5.13 -10.02 11.54
C ASP A 79 -3.61 -10.15 11.66
N ARG A 80 -2.96 -9.09 12.14
CA ARG A 80 -1.52 -9.02 12.36
C ARG A 80 -1.29 -8.61 13.81
N LYS A 81 -1.06 -9.61 14.67
CA LYS A 81 -0.91 -9.43 16.13
C LYS A 81 0.26 -8.52 16.53
N ASN A 82 1.23 -8.35 15.64
CA ASN A 82 2.37 -7.46 15.83
C ASN A 82 2.06 -5.98 15.50
N LEU A 83 0.83 -5.63 15.07
CA LEU A 83 0.42 -4.26 14.81
C LEU A 83 -0.41 -3.70 15.96
N LEU A 84 0.02 -2.56 16.51
CA LEU A 84 -0.73 -1.83 17.52
C LEU A 84 -1.39 -0.61 16.89
N PHE A 85 -2.72 -0.67 16.77
CA PHE A 85 -3.53 0.40 16.20
C PHE A 85 -3.94 1.43 17.26
N SER A 86 -3.80 2.71 16.97
CA SER A 86 -4.26 3.79 17.84
C SER A 86 -4.79 5.00 17.06
N VAL A 87 -5.74 5.73 17.65
CA VAL A 87 -6.23 7.00 17.13
C VAL A 87 -5.93 8.08 18.16
N LEU A 88 -5.03 9.00 17.81
CA LEU A 88 -4.58 10.07 18.69
C LEU A 88 -5.36 11.34 18.35
N THR A 89 -6.22 11.75 19.28
CA THR A 89 -7.09 12.91 19.12
C THR A 89 -6.43 14.14 19.73
N LEU A 90 -6.21 15.16 18.91
CA LEU A 90 -5.53 16.40 19.22
C LEU A 90 -6.52 17.54 19.39
N LYS A 91 -6.37 18.32 20.45
CA LYS A 91 -7.10 19.57 20.65
C LYS A 91 -6.67 20.59 19.60
N SER A 92 -7.58 21.47 19.19
CA SER A 92 -7.35 22.48 18.14
C SER A 92 -6.21 23.46 18.42
N ASN A 93 -5.87 23.67 19.69
CA ASN A 93 -4.77 24.54 20.12
C ASN A 93 -3.38 23.88 20.03
N ILE A 94 -3.32 22.57 19.72
CA ILE A 94 -2.07 21.84 19.58
C ILE A 94 -1.71 21.80 18.10
N ARG A 95 -0.50 22.28 17.77
CA ARG A 95 0.06 22.14 16.42
C ARG A 95 0.39 20.67 16.16
N LYS A 96 -0.10 20.16 15.03
CA LYS A 96 -0.05 18.74 14.72
C LYS A 96 1.38 18.27 14.43
N GLU A 97 2.18 19.14 13.84
CA GLU A 97 3.59 18.97 13.51
C GLU A 97 4.42 18.80 14.78
N ASP A 98 4.22 19.66 15.79
CA ASP A 98 4.93 19.61 17.07
C ASP A 98 4.59 18.31 17.84
N PHE A 99 3.32 17.89 17.78
CA PHE A 99 2.91 16.61 18.39
C PHE A 99 3.49 15.39 17.66
N LEU A 100 3.48 15.42 16.32
CA LEU A 100 4.10 14.38 15.50
C LEU A 100 5.57 14.26 15.85
N LYS A 101 6.32 15.36 15.90
CA LYS A 101 7.73 15.39 16.30
C LYS A 101 7.94 14.65 17.62
N GLY A 102 7.16 14.96 18.65
CA GLY A 102 7.27 14.31 19.96
C GLY A 102 6.97 12.79 19.97
N ILE A 103 6.17 12.29 19.02
CA ILE A 103 6.00 10.85 18.79
C ILE A 103 7.24 10.28 18.11
N LEU A 104 7.69 10.93 17.04
CA LEU A 104 8.81 10.48 16.23
C LEU A 104 10.09 10.38 17.06
N GLU A 105 10.38 11.33 17.95
CA GLU A 105 11.55 11.29 18.84
C GLU A 105 11.55 10.08 19.80
N LYS A 106 10.38 9.57 20.20
CA LYS A 106 10.26 8.46 21.14
C LYS A 106 10.34 7.10 20.46
N LEU A 107 9.88 7.01 19.21
CA LEU A 107 9.91 5.77 18.45
C LEU A 107 11.32 5.51 17.94
N LYS A 108 11.85 4.30 18.12
CA LYS A 108 13.12 3.84 17.52
C LYS A 108 12.84 3.07 16.23
N GLY A 109 13.81 3.02 15.32
CA GLY A 109 13.68 2.35 14.01
C GLY A 109 13.11 3.23 12.91
N SER A 110 12.71 2.61 11.80
CA SER A 110 12.26 3.31 10.60
C SER A 110 10.78 3.66 10.68
N ILE A 111 10.41 4.85 10.22
CA ILE A 111 9.05 5.40 10.38
C ILE A 111 8.53 5.95 9.06
N ILE A 112 7.29 5.61 8.74
CA ILE A 112 6.56 6.19 7.61
C ILE A 112 5.50 7.15 8.15
N VAL A 113 5.42 8.34 7.57
CA VAL A 113 4.37 9.33 7.86
C VAL A 113 3.54 9.55 6.62
N TYR A 114 2.28 9.11 6.63
CA TYR A 114 1.37 9.27 5.50
C TYR A 114 0.63 10.62 5.54
N VAL A 115 0.66 11.33 4.41
CA VAL A 115 -0.02 12.59 4.15
C VAL A 115 -0.84 12.51 2.87
N ASN A 116 -1.86 13.37 2.74
CA ASN A 116 -2.76 13.31 1.58
C ASN A 116 -2.24 14.09 0.36
N PHE A 117 -1.37 15.08 0.57
CA PHE A 117 -0.91 16.02 -0.47
C PHE A 117 0.61 16.06 -0.57
N THR A 118 1.13 16.20 -1.79
CA THR A 118 2.58 16.28 -2.08
C THR A 118 3.23 17.47 -1.39
N LYS A 119 2.60 18.64 -1.47
CA LYS A 119 3.03 19.85 -0.76
C LYS A 119 3.16 19.64 0.75
N THR A 120 2.20 18.94 1.38
CA THR A 120 2.27 18.62 2.80
C THR A 120 3.43 17.66 3.11
N ALA A 121 3.77 16.75 2.19
CA ALA A 121 4.91 15.86 2.36
C ALA A 121 6.23 16.64 2.41
N GLU A 122 6.41 17.55 1.44
CA GLU A 122 7.60 18.42 1.35
C GLU A 122 7.72 19.35 2.56
N GLU A 123 6.64 20.06 2.91
CA GLU A 123 6.62 21.00 4.05
C GLU A 123 6.90 20.30 5.38
N LEU A 124 6.26 19.15 5.61
CA LEU A 124 6.41 18.40 6.86
C LEU A 124 7.80 17.76 6.96
N ALA A 125 8.33 17.18 5.88
CA ALA A 125 9.69 16.66 5.87
C ALA A 125 10.73 17.76 6.10
N GLY A 126 10.53 18.93 5.50
CA GLY A 126 11.36 20.12 5.72
C GLY A 126 11.35 20.58 7.18
N TYR A 127 10.15 20.68 7.78
CA TYR A 127 10.01 20.99 9.21
C TYR A 127 10.74 19.97 10.09
N LEU A 128 10.48 18.68 9.91
CA LEU A 128 11.12 17.63 10.72
C LEU A 128 12.66 17.64 10.58
N SER A 129 13.16 17.88 9.37
CA SER A 129 14.60 18.02 9.10
C SER A 129 15.20 19.24 9.80
N SER A 130 14.50 20.38 9.79
CA SER A 130 14.93 21.60 10.49
C SER A 130 14.97 21.44 12.01
N GLU A 131 14.16 20.53 12.54
CA GLU A 131 14.11 20.15 13.95
C GLU A 131 15.15 19.07 14.33
N GLY A 132 16.02 18.68 13.38
CA GLY A 132 17.15 17.76 13.61
C GLY A 132 16.82 16.28 13.43
N LEU A 133 15.65 15.94 12.87
CA LEU A 133 15.29 14.55 12.57
C LEU A 133 15.76 14.15 11.17
N SER A 134 16.26 12.91 11.01
CA SER A 134 16.55 12.33 9.68
C SER A 134 15.23 12.04 8.97
N ALA A 135 14.74 13.01 8.20
CA ALA A 135 13.48 12.96 7.48
C ALA A 135 13.65 13.29 5.99
N SER A 136 12.89 12.62 5.14
CA SER A 136 12.79 12.94 3.71
C SER A 136 11.35 12.78 3.23
N PHE A 137 11.02 13.28 2.05
CA PHE A 137 9.69 13.15 1.48
C PHE A 137 9.67 12.18 0.29
N TYR A 138 8.52 11.56 0.04
CA TYR A 138 8.29 10.72 -1.13
C TYR A 138 6.90 10.94 -1.73
N HIS A 139 6.82 11.27 -3.02
CA HIS A 139 5.56 11.31 -3.75
C HIS A 139 5.74 11.04 -5.25
N GLY A 140 4.64 10.70 -5.93
CA GLY A 140 4.65 10.34 -7.35
C GLY A 140 5.06 11.44 -8.33
N GLN A 141 5.13 12.70 -7.89
CA GLN A 141 5.59 13.83 -8.71
C GLN A 141 7.11 14.04 -8.68
N MET A 142 7.84 13.29 -7.84
CA MET A 142 9.31 13.36 -7.79
C MET A 142 9.95 12.66 -8.99
N GLU A 143 11.13 13.16 -9.36
CA GLU A 143 11.96 12.54 -10.39
C GLU A 143 12.28 11.07 -10.04
N LYS A 144 12.32 10.22 -11.06
CA LYS A 144 12.48 8.77 -10.88
C LYS A 144 13.76 8.41 -10.10
N GLU A 145 14.86 9.11 -10.40
CA GLU A 145 16.15 8.85 -9.74
C GLU A 145 16.15 9.35 -8.29
N GLU A 146 15.44 10.44 -7.99
CA GLU A 146 15.29 10.95 -6.63
C GLU A 146 14.42 10.01 -5.77
N ARG A 147 13.32 9.49 -6.34
CA ARG A 147 12.49 8.47 -5.68
C ARG A 147 13.28 7.23 -5.31
N LYS A 148 14.11 6.73 -6.24
CA LYS A 148 14.99 5.59 -5.98
C LYS A 148 16.00 5.89 -4.88
N ARG A 149 16.61 7.08 -4.90
CA ARG A 149 17.55 7.50 -3.86
C ARG A 149 16.89 7.49 -2.49
N VAL A 150 15.79 8.22 -2.32
CA VAL A 150 15.05 8.27 -1.02
C VAL A 150 14.61 6.88 -0.58
N GLN A 151 14.15 6.04 -1.50
CA GLN A 151 13.81 4.65 -1.20
C GLN A 151 15.03 3.86 -0.70
N ASN A 152 16.17 3.95 -1.39
CA ASN A 152 17.40 3.26 -0.97
C ASN A 152 17.94 3.77 0.38
N ASP A 153 17.90 5.07 0.60
CA ASP A 153 18.34 5.71 1.84
C ASP A 153 17.44 5.27 3.01
N PHE A 154 16.13 5.13 2.76
CA PHE A 154 15.20 4.56 3.74
C PHE A 154 15.45 3.07 3.99
N MET A 155 15.67 2.28 2.95
CA MET A 155 15.93 0.85 3.06
C MET A 155 17.23 0.55 3.83
N SER A 156 18.29 1.33 3.58
CA SER A 156 19.58 1.22 4.28
C SER A 156 19.56 1.78 5.71
N GLY A 157 18.58 2.63 6.04
CA GLY A 157 18.45 3.29 7.34
C GLY A 157 19.19 4.63 7.46
N GLU A 158 19.78 5.13 6.37
CA GLU A 158 20.33 6.50 6.31
C GLU A 158 19.23 7.54 6.54
N THR A 159 18.07 7.34 5.90
CA THR A 159 16.85 8.10 6.17
C THR A 159 15.98 7.33 7.14
N ARG A 160 15.73 7.90 8.32
CA ARG A 160 14.93 7.24 9.34
C ARG A 160 13.43 7.42 9.14
N ILE A 161 13.02 8.60 8.67
CA ILE A 161 11.62 9.00 8.56
C ILE A 161 11.34 9.36 7.10
N VAL A 162 10.33 8.73 6.51
CA VAL A 162 9.83 9.14 5.20
C VAL A 162 8.42 9.68 5.34
N VAL A 163 8.23 10.94 4.94
CA VAL A 163 6.91 11.56 4.81
C VAL A 163 6.41 11.34 3.40
N ALA A 164 5.33 10.59 3.23
CA ALA A 164 4.90 10.17 1.92
C ALA A 164 3.40 10.30 1.67
N THR A 165 3.05 10.41 0.39
CA THR A 165 1.69 10.12 -0.06
C THR A 165 1.51 8.62 -0.28
N SER A 166 0.29 8.18 -0.60
CA SER A 166 -0.04 6.79 -0.94
C SER A 166 0.77 6.20 -2.11
N ALA A 167 1.60 7.01 -2.80
CA ALA A 167 2.56 6.55 -3.79
C ALA A 167 3.73 5.74 -3.18
N PHE A 168 3.96 5.85 -1.87
CA PHE A 168 4.98 5.10 -1.14
C PHE A 168 4.34 3.88 -0.49
N GLY A 169 4.63 2.69 -1.00
CA GLY A 169 4.04 1.44 -0.49
C GLY A 169 4.17 0.26 -1.45
N MET A 170 4.26 0.52 -2.75
CA MET A 170 4.56 -0.53 -3.73
C MET A 170 6.05 -0.91 -3.66
N GLY A 171 6.35 -2.08 -3.08
CA GLY A 171 7.69 -2.68 -3.13
C GLY A 171 8.68 -2.21 -2.07
N ILE A 172 8.20 -1.67 -0.95
CA ILE A 172 9.03 -1.50 0.25
C ILE A 172 8.82 -2.73 1.12
N ASP A 173 9.91 -3.46 1.32
CA ASP A 173 9.97 -4.66 2.15
C ASP A 173 11.10 -4.46 3.16
N LYS A 174 10.76 -3.88 4.32
CA LYS A 174 11.72 -3.48 5.35
C LYS A 174 11.24 -3.96 6.72
N GLU A 175 12.01 -4.85 7.33
CA GLU A 175 11.62 -5.52 8.59
C GLU A 175 11.62 -4.59 9.82
N ASP A 176 12.42 -3.52 9.81
CA ASP A 176 12.60 -2.60 10.94
C ASP A 176 11.67 -1.37 10.90
N ILE A 177 10.56 -1.43 10.15
CA ILE A 177 9.53 -0.39 10.22
C ILE A 177 8.79 -0.50 11.57
N ARG A 178 8.95 0.52 12.41
CA ARG A 178 8.47 0.55 13.79
C ARG A 178 7.32 1.52 14.03
N GLY A 179 7.11 2.45 13.11
CA GLY A 179 5.99 3.38 13.17
C GLY A 179 5.41 3.64 11.79
N ILE A 180 4.08 3.63 11.72
CA ILE A 180 3.31 4.14 10.59
C ILE A 180 2.35 5.17 11.17
N VAL A 181 2.53 6.43 10.79
CA VAL A 181 1.75 7.54 11.33
C VAL A 181 0.98 8.23 10.22
N HIS A 182 -0.33 8.16 10.28
CA HIS A 182 -1.23 8.88 9.39
C HIS A 182 -1.41 10.31 9.89
N PHE A 183 -0.67 11.24 9.29
CA PHE A 183 -0.81 12.67 9.57
C PHE A 183 -2.11 13.22 9.00
N ASN A 184 -2.67 12.63 7.95
CA ASN A 184 -4.05 12.91 7.52
C ASN A 184 -4.88 11.64 7.62
N LEU A 185 -6.21 11.79 7.65
CA LEU A 185 -7.07 10.63 7.53
C LEU A 185 -6.84 9.98 6.15
N PRO A 186 -6.64 8.65 6.10
CA PRO A 186 -6.59 7.90 4.85
C PRO A 186 -7.92 8.08 4.09
N LYS A 187 -7.88 7.93 2.77
CA LYS A 187 -9.06 8.17 1.92
C LYS A 187 -10.12 7.10 2.09
N SER A 188 -9.71 5.88 2.42
CA SER A 188 -10.56 4.72 2.66
C SER A 188 -9.94 3.81 3.74
N ILE A 189 -10.71 2.85 4.22
CA ILE A 189 -10.19 1.84 5.16
C ILE A 189 -9.27 0.85 4.46
N GLU A 190 -9.50 0.60 3.17
CA GLU A 190 -8.69 -0.23 2.31
C GLU A 190 -7.31 0.39 2.11
N ASP A 191 -7.23 1.69 1.79
CA ASP A 191 -5.96 2.41 1.67
C ASP A 191 -5.18 2.36 2.99
N TYR A 192 -5.85 2.61 4.12
CA TYR A 192 -5.24 2.53 5.44
C TYR A 192 -4.63 1.15 5.70
N TYR A 193 -5.38 0.09 5.40
CA TYR A 193 -4.94 -1.27 5.65
C TYR A 193 -3.76 -1.64 4.75
N GLN A 194 -3.80 -1.30 3.45
CA GLN A 194 -2.69 -1.54 2.53
C GLN A 194 -1.42 -0.79 2.95
N GLU A 195 -1.54 0.49 3.33
CA GLU A 195 -0.44 1.33 3.80
C GLU A 195 0.22 0.76 5.06
N VAL A 196 -0.56 0.16 5.97
CA VAL A 196 -0.04 -0.38 7.23
C VAL A 196 0.51 -1.80 7.09
N VAL A 197 -0.21 -2.69 6.41
CA VAL A 197 0.06 -4.15 6.43
C VAL A 197 1.16 -4.55 5.47
N VAL A 198 1.27 -3.91 4.31
CA VAL A 198 2.35 -4.19 3.34
C VAL A 198 3.71 -3.80 3.92
N GLN A 199 3.74 -2.80 4.81
CA GLN A 199 4.97 -2.14 5.26
C GLN A 199 5.53 -2.70 6.57
N ALA A 200 4.70 -3.20 7.47
CA ALA A 200 5.14 -3.73 8.76
C ALA A 200 5.36 -5.27 8.75
N GLY A 201 5.48 -5.86 7.56
CA GLY A 201 5.06 -7.23 7.32
C GLY A 201 6.15 -8.31 7.28
N MET A 202 6.41 -8.95 8.43
CA MET A 202 6.48 -10.42 8.55
C MET A 202 5.88 -10.82 9.91
N GLU A 203 5.29 -12.01 10.04
CA GLU A 203 4.65 -12.50 11.28
C GLU A 203 5.61 -12.54 12.49
N ILE A 204 6.92 -12.52 12.20
CA ILE A 204 8.04 -12.58 13.15
C ILE A 204 8.59 -11.17 13.46
N SER A 205 8.11 -10.13 12.76
CA SER A 205 8.61 -8.77 12.92
C SER A 205 8.21 -8.17 14.27
N PRO A 206 9.08 -7.33 14.88
CA PRO A 206 8.76 -6.66 16.15
C PRO A 206 7.48 -5.81 16.05
N THR A 207 6.95 -5.38 17.19
CA THR A 207 5.69 -4.63 17.24
C THR A 207 5.77 -3.26 16.55
N ALA A 208 4.86 -3.00 15.59
CA ALA A 208 4.76 -1.73 14.87
C ALA A 208 3.60 -0.87 15.41
N TYR A 209 3.85 0.42 15.62
CA TYR A 209 2.81 1.36 16.06
C TYR A 209 2.15 2.03 14.87
N CYS A 210 0.84 1.84 14.73
CA CYS A 210 0.02 2.36 13.64
C CYS A 210 -0.92 3.42 14.21
N SER A 211 -0.64 4.70 13.95
CA SER A 211 -1.31 5.82 14.62
C SER A 211 -1.97 6.77 13.64
N ILE A 212 -3.25 7.07 13.85
CA ILE A 212 -3.95 8.13 13.10
C ILE A 212 -4.02 9.40 13.94
N LEU A 213 -3.50 10.51 13.42
CA LEU A 213 -3.61 11.81 14.08
C LEU A 213 -4.91 12.52 13.65
N ARG A 214 -5.84 12.70 14.57
CA ARG A 214 -7.14 13.37 14.33
C ARG A 214 -7.23 14.68 15.10
N LEU A 215 -7.60 15.78 14.43
CA LEU A 215 -7.94 17.03 15.12
C LEU A 215 -9.41 16.99 15.58
N THR A 216 -9.68 17.44 16.81
CA THR A 216 -11.06 17.73 17.24
C THR A 216 -11.59 18.93 16.49
N ARG A 217 -12.79 18.83 15.91
CA ARG A 217 -13.55 20.02 15.49
C ARG A 217 -13.99 20.75 16.76
N GLN A 218 -13.70 22.04 16.85
CA GLN A 218 -14.41 22.89 17.79
C GLN A 218 -15.86 22.95 17.33
N ASN A 219 -16.78 22.52 18.20
CA ASN A 219 -18.20 22.86 18.08
C ASN A 219 -18.41 24.31 18.48
#